data_AF-A0A6M0C030-F1
#
_entry.id   AF-A0A6M0C030-F1
#
_cell.length_a   1.000
_cell.length_b   1.000
_cell.length_c   1.000
_cell.angle_alpha   90.00
_cell.angle_beta   90.00
_cell.angle_gamma   90.00
#
_symmetry.space_group_name_H-M   'P 1'
#
loop_
_entity.id
_entity.type
_entity.pdbx_description
1 polymer ?
#
loop_
_entity_poly.entity_id
_entity_poly.type
_entity_poly.pdbx_seq_one_letter_code
_entity_poly.pdbx_strand_id
1 'polypeptide(L)'
;YKDSIGGMEQRTFSIMDVEEHETITQGLAKLDQDLNKQGATKEAIAFARFQFFAERNLWSDALSEVFKVKKPSIELQAFRRNILQRLCKRGQN
;
A
#
# COMPACT_ATOMS: atom_id res chain seq x y z
N TYR A 1 -25.28 -12.21 -29.70
CA TYR A 1 -24.30 -11.94 -28.64
C TYR A 1 -24.27 -10.45 -28.34
N LYS A 2 -25.15 -10.00 -27.45
CA LYS A 2 -25.11 -8.67 -26.83
C LYS A 2 -24.83 -8.93 -25.36
N ASP A 3 -23.57 -9.19 -25.06
CA ASP A 3 -23.15 -9.47 -23.70
C ASP A 3 -22.71 -8.17 -23.06
N SER A 4 -23.57 -7.75 -22.14
CA SER A 4 -23.36 -6.88 -20.99
C SER A 4 -21.90 -6.77 -20.55
N ILE A 5 -21.24 -5.67 -20.92
CA ILE A 5 -20.12 -5.10 -20.14
C ILE A 5 -20.60 -3.79 -19.49
N GLY A 6 -21.75 -3.85 -18.83
CA GLY A 6 -22.24 -2.78 -17.96
C GLY A 6 -21.88 -3.14 -16.53
N GLY A 7 -20.67 -2.78 -16.08
CA GLY A 7 -20.28 -3.05 -14.69
C GLY A 7 -18.82 -2.79 -14.34
N MET A 8 -17.90 -2.71 -15.30
CA MET A 8 -16.55 -2.25 -15.02
C MET A 8 -16.51 -0.72 -15.12
N GLU A 9 -16.58 -0.03 -13.98
CA GLU A 9 -16.10 1.36 -13.90
C GLU A 9 -14.73 1.42 -14.58
N GLN A 10 -14.62 2.14 -15.70
CA GLN A 10 -13.32 2.42 -16.29
C GLN A 10 -12.50 3.20 -15.26
N ARG A 11 -11.58 2.51 -14.60
CA ARG A 11 -10.56 3.14 -13.76
C ARG A 11 -9.55 3.77 -14.72
N THR A 12 -9.51 5.09 -14.74
CA THR A 12 -8.48 5.82 -15.49
C THR A 12 -7.13 5.57 -14.82
N PHE A 13 -6.20 5.00 -15.57
CA PHE A 13 -4.80 4.98 -15.17
C PHE A 13 -4.17 6.32 -15.56
N SER A 14 -3.47 6.94 -14.61
CA SER A 14 -2.73 8.18 -14.83
C SER A 14 -1.27 7.95 -14.50
N ILE A 15 -0.39 8.54 -15.29
CA ILE A 15 1.05 8.58 -15.01
C ILE A 15 1.26 9.70 -13.98
N MET A 16 1.98 9.37 -12.90
CA MET A 16 2.37 10.34 -11.87
C MET A 16 3.33 11.37 -12.46
N ASP A 17 3.19 12.62 -12.06
CA ASP A 17 4.11 13.68 -12.46
C ASP A 17 5.51 13.48 -11.85
N VAL A 18 6.54 13.98 -12.52
CA VAL A 18 7.94 13.85 -12.05
C VAL A 18 8.14 14.58 -10.71
N GLU A 19 7.57 15.78 -10.54
CA GLU A 19 7.70 16.56 -9.30
C GLU A 19 6.99 15.87 -8.13
N GLU A 20 5.82 15.27 -8.40
CA GLU A 20 5.09 14.47 -7.42
C GLU A 20 5.90 13.24 -7.00
N HIS A 21 6.44 12.52 -7.98
CA HIS A 21 7.29 11.34 -7.75
C HIS A 21 8.55 11.69 -6.93
N GLU A 22 9.21 12.80 -7.24
CA GLU A 22 10.38 13.27 -6.49
C GLU A 22 10.02 13.63 -5.05
N THR A 23 8.90 14.32 -4.84
CA THR A 23 8.40 14.68 -3.51
C THR A 23 8.14 13.44 -2.66
N ILE A 24 7.50 12.42 -3.24
CA ILE A 24 7.24 11.14 -2.58
C ILE A 24 8.55 10.42 -2.24
N THR A 25 9.49 10.39 -3.19
CA THR A 25 10.80 9.75 -3.02
C THR A 25 11.59 10.37 -1.87
N GLN A 26 11.66 11.71 -1.82
CA GLN A 26 12.34 12.44 -0.76
C GLN A 26 11.65 12.25 0.59
N GLY A 27 10.32 12.31 0.62
CA GLY A 27 9.52 12.07 1.84
C GLY A 27 9.74 10.68 2.40
N LEU A 28 9.77 9.65 1.54
CA LEU A 28 10.02 8.27 1.94
C LEU A 28 11.46 8.10 2.49
N ALA A 29 12.45 8.68 1.82
CA ALA A 29 13.84 8.62 2.28
C ALA A 29 14.03 9.27 3.66
N LYS A 30 13.35 10.40 3.91
CA LYS A 30 13.36 11.06 5.23
C LYS A 30 12.70 10.17 6.29
N LEU A 31 11.52 9.62 6.00
CA LEU A 31 10.81 8.71 6.90
C LEU A 31 11.69 7.52 7.29
N ASP A 32 12.34 6.90 6.31
CA ASP A 32 13.27 5.78 6.54
C ASP A 32 14.45 6.17 7.40
N GLN A 33 15.05 7.33 7.13
CA GLN A 33 16.18 7.82 7.92
C GLN A 33 15.79 8.02 9.38
N ASP A 34 14.63 8.62 9.64
CA ASP A 34 14.16 8.92 10.99
C ASP A 34 13.79 7.64 11.75
N LEU A 35 13.12 6.68 11.10
CA LEU A 35 12.79 5.38 11.70
C LEU A 35 14.03 4.54 12.00
N ASN A 36 15.02 4.54 11.10
CA ASN A 36 16.27 3.82 11.32
C ASN A 36 17.07 4.41 12.49
N LYS A 37 17.10 5.75 12.63
CA LYS A 37 17.72 6.42 13.79
C LYS A 37 17.05 6.04 15.12
N GLN A 38 15.75 5.80 15.08
CA GLN A 38 14.97 5.36 16.26
C GLN A 38 15.11 3.86 16.54
N GLY A 39 15.87 3.11 15.73
CA GLY A 39 16.01 1.66 15.89
C GLY A 39 14.72 0.90 15.58
N ALA A 40 13.86 1.46 14.71
CA ALA A 40 12.59 0.83 14.36
C ALA A 40 12.79 -0.57 13.77
N THR A 41 11.87 -1.48 14.11
CA THR A 41 11.88 -2.84 13.55
C THR A 41 11.48 -2.80 12.07
N LYS A 42 11.84 -3.86 11.33
CA LYS A 42 11.45 -4.00 9.92
C LYS A 42 9.93 -3.93 9.73
N GLU A 43 9.16 -4.44 10.68
CA GLU A 43 7.69 -4.38 10.62
C GLU A 43 7.17 -2.97 10.92
N ALA A 44 7.73 -2.28 11.91
CA ALA A 44 7.39 -0.90 12.18
C ALA A 44 7.65 0.00 10.96
N ILE A 45 8.79 -0.20 10.29
CA ILE A 45 9.10 0.49 9.03
C ILE A 45 8.08 0.16 7.95
N ALA A 46 7.76 -1.12 7.75
CA ALA A 46 6.75 -1.53 6.76
C ALA A 46 5.37 -0.91 7.02
N PHE A 47 4.94 -0.83 8.28
CA PHE A 47 3.68 -0.19 8.67
C PHE A 47 3.71 1.33 8.44
N ALA A 48 4.79 2.01 8.80
CA ALA A 48 4.93 3.45 8.59
C ALA A 48 4.90 3.79 7.09
N ARG A 49 5.59 3.01 6.26
CA ARG A 49 5.55 3.19 4.80
C ARG A 49 4.18 2.86 4.21
N PHE A 50 3.50 1.84 4.72
CA PHE A 50 2.11 1.56 4.35
C PHE A 50 1.23 2.80 4.57
N GLN A 51 1.33 3.45 5.74
CA GLN A 51 0.56 4.66 6.04
C GLN A 51 0.96 5.81 5.10
N PHE A 52 2.26 6.03 4.90
CA PHE A 52 2.80 7.07 4.01
C PHE A 52 2.21 6.98 2.60
N PHE A 53 2.15 5.78 2.02
CA PHE A 53 1.57 5.57 0.69
C PHE A 53 0.04 5.60 0.70
N ALA A 54 -0.61 5.05 1.72
CA ALA A 54 -2.07 5.02 1.84
C ALA A 54 -2.68 6.42 1.94
N GLU A 55 -2.07 7.32 2.70
CA GLU A 55 -2.47 8.74 2.80
C GLU A 55 -2.41 9.47 1.46
N ARG A 56 -1.63 8.96 0.51
CA ARG A 56 -1.46 9.49 -0.85
C ARG A 56 -2.28 8.73 -1.89
N ASN A 57 -3.17 7.84 -1.47
CA ASN A 57 -3.95 6.94 -2.33
C ASN A 57 -3.11 5.99 -3.21
N LEU A 58 -1.84 5.76 -2.87
CA LEU A 58 -0.93 4.84 -3.55
C LEU A 58 -1.09 3.43 -2.98
N TRP A 59 -2.29 2.86 -3.16
CA TRP A 59 -2.70 1.64 -2.47
C TRP A 59 -1.87 0.41 -2.88
N SER A 60 -1.43 0.33 -4.14
CA SER A 60 -0.56 -0.75 -4.60
C SER A 60 0.77 -0.76 -3.84
N ASP A 61 1.42 0.41 -3.73
CA ASP A 61 2.67 0.58 -2.99
C ASP A 61 2.47 0.36 -1.49
N ALA A 62 1.41 0.93 -0.90
CA ALA A 62 1.07 0.74 0.50
C ALA A 62 0.97 -0.75 0.85
N LEU A 63 0.14 -1.49 0.10
CA LEU A 63 -0.02 -2.93 0.29
C LEU A 63 1.30 -3.67 0.10
N SER A 64 2.08 -3.31 -0.92
CA SER A 64 3.38 -3.94 -1.19
C SER A 64 4.30 -3.91 0.03
N GLU A 65 4.40 -2.78 0.75
CA GLU A 65 5.28 -2.65 1.93
C GLU A 65 4.98 -3.66 3.02
N VAL A 66 3.70 -3.77 3.42
CA VAL A 66 3.31 -4.71 4.47
C VAL A 66 3.37 -6.15 4.01
N PHE A 67 3.29 -6.47 2.72
CA PHE A 67 3.40 -7.83 2.19
C PHE A 67 4.84 -8.28 1.87
N LYS A 68 5.78 -7.35 1.67
CA LYS A 68 7.22 -7.63 1.45
C LYS A 68 7.92 -8.27 2.65
N VAL A 69 7.40 -8.11 3.87
CA VAL A 69 8.01 -8.71 5.07
C VAL A 69 7.90 -10.24 5.02
N LYS A 70 9.04 -10.94 4.82
CA LYS A 70 9.06 -12.40 4.58
C LYS A 70 8.63 -13.26 5.78
N LYS A 71 8.84 -12.78 7.00
CA LYS A 71 8.51 -13.50 8.25
C LYS A 71 7.67 -12.58 9.16
N PRO A 72 6.40 -12.35 8.81
CA PRO A 72 5.55 -11.45 9.57
C PRO A 72 5.23 -12.03 10.96
N SER A 73 5.22 -11.17 11.97
CA SER A 73 4.67 -11.43 13.29
C SER A 73 3.20 -11.83 13.20
N ILE A 74 2.67 -12.38 14.29
CA ILE A 74 1.25 -12.75 14.40
C ILE A 74 0.36 -11.52 14.12
N GLU A 75 0.80 -10.34 14.58
CA GLU A 75 0.11 -9.07 14.40
C GLU A 75 0.09 -8.65 12.94
N LEU A 76 1.24 -8.64 12.27
CA LEU A 76 1.32 -8.30 10.84
C LEU A 76 0.56 -9.33 9.97
N GLN A 77 0.55 -10.61 10.35
CA GLN A 77 -0.27 -11.61 9.68
C GLN A 77 -1.78 -11.32 9.84
N ALA A 78 -2.22 -10.97 11.05
CA ALA A 78 -3.62 -10.60 11.29
C ALA A 78 -4.03 -9.37 10.48
N PHE A 79 -3.16 -8.35 10.43
CA PHE A 79 -3.36 -7.17 9.62
C PHE A 79 -3.52 -7.50 8.13
N ARG A 80 -2.60 -8.30 7.55
CA ARG A 80 -2.68 -8.76 6.16
C ARG A 80 -3.98 -9.51 5.87
N ARG A 81 -4.41 -10.42 6.77
CA ARG A 81 -5.67 -11.15 6.62
C ARG A 81 -6.87 -10.21 6.60
N ASN A 82 -6.90 -9.22 7.49
CA ASN A 82 -7.99 -8.24 7.54
C ASN A 82 -8.09 -7.42 6.26
N ILE A 83 -6.96 -7.01 5.68
CA ILE A 83 -6.91 -6.35 4.38
C ILE A 83 -7.49 -7.25 3.29
N LEU A 84 -6.99 -8.48 3.17
CA LEU A 84 -7.45 -9.42 2.13
C LEU A 84 -8.94 -9.70 2.27
N GLN A 85 -9.44 -9.87 3.48
CA GLN A 85 -10.87 -10.04 3.72
C GLN A 85 -11.68 -8.84 3.25
N ARG A 86 -11.22 -7.61 3.48
CA ARG A 86 -11.92 -6.40 3.01
C ARG A 86 -11.91 -6.27 1.49
N LEU A 87 -10.78 -6.56 0.85
CA LEU A 87 -10.63 -6.45 -0.61
C LEU A 87 -11.40 -7.56 -1.33
N CYS A 88 -11.33 -8.81 -0.85
CA CYS A 88 -11.95 -9.96 -1.51
C CYS A 88 -13.43 -10.15 -1.19
N LYS A 89 -13.93 -9.71 -0.01
CA LYS A 89 -15.38 -9.72 0.27
C LYS A 89 -16.16 -8.76 -0.63
N ARG A 90 -15.49 -7.75 -1.20
CA ARG A 90 -16.09 -6.79 -2.12
C ARG A 90 -16.31 -7.35 -3.54
N GLY A 91 -15.77 -8.53 -3.85
CA GLY A 91 -15.86 -9.18 -5.16
C GLY A 91 -16.86 -10.35 -5.26
N GLN A 92 -17.78 -10.49 -4.30
CA GLN A 92 -18.79 -11.56 -4.27
C GLN A 92 -20.25 -11.05 -4.40
N ASN A 93 -20.47 -9.82 -4.83
CA ASN A 93 -21.79 -9.28 -5.16
C ASN A 93 -21.90 -9.00 -6.66
#